data_AF-A0A7J8WY87-F1
#
_entry.id   AF-A0A7J8WY87-F1
#
_cell.length_a   1.000
_cell.length_b   1.000
_cell.length_c   1.000
_cell.angle_alpha   90.00
_cell.angle_beta   90.00
_cell.angle_gamma   90.00
#
_symmetry.space_group_name_H-M   'P 1'
#
loop_
_entity.id
_entity.type
_entity.pdbx_description
1 polymer ?
#
loop_
_entity_poly.entity_id
_entity_poly.type
_entity_poly.pdbx_seq_one_letter_code
_entity_poly.pdbx_strand_id
1 'polypeptide(L)'
;MRAFLPSDSCKETQLNAINPQSWLQVERGKISKLSSSCTTTSSSIESFIKVPEPPIVPFFKPVDYVEVLAQIHEELESCSLQERSNLYLLQFQIFRGLGETKLMRRSLRSAWQKAGTVHERLVFWAWLKYEKQGEELIVDLLATCNKCAQEFGPMDVASQFPVEVDGASQETVVTDGEKSLKNVNFWIGDEKIVCCRQKIASLSAPFHAMLNGYFNESLCEDIDLSENNISPLGLRTISVFSVTGCLSDVPPDLLLEILVFANKFCCERLKDACDRKLASSVCTKDDAVELMEYAIEENSPVLAASCLQVFLHELPDCLNDERVVEIFSHADRQQRLIMAGQASFSLYCLLSEVAMNLDPRSDKTVCFLEQLIESAETDRQRLLAFHQLGCVRLLRKEYDEAE
;
A
#
# COMPACT_ATOMS: atom_id res chain seq x y z
N MET A 1 48.68 27.38 -40.02
CA MET A 1 48.33 27.68 -38.62
C MET A 1 47.77 29.10 -38.59
N ARG A 2 46.55 29.26 -38.04
CA ARG A 2 45.54 30.34 -38.24
C ARG A 2 44.57 30.14 -39.41
N ALA A 3 43.31 29.87 -39.06
CA ALA A 3 42.09 30.20 -39.80
C ALA A 3 40.90 29.97 -38.84
N PHE A 4 40.23 31.05 -38.41
CA PHE A 4 38.90 31.48 -38.89
C PHE A 4 37.72 30.79 -38.18
N LEU A 5 37.14 31.52 -37.23
CA LEU A 5 35.76 31.34 -36.76
C LEU A 5 34.81 32.05 -37.73
N PRO A 6 33.68 31.44 -38.12
CA PRO A 6 32.51 32.17 -38.56
C PRO A 6 31.40 32.14 -37.50
N SER A 7 30.87 33.32 -37.26
CA SER A 7 29.64 33.67 -36.56
C SER A 7 28.38 33.22 -37.34
N ASP A 8 27.37 32.67 -36.66
CA ASP A 8 26.09 33.37 -36.40
C ASP A 8 24.95 32.44 -35.94
N SER A 9 24.12 33.02 -35.06
CA SER A 9 22.68 32.78 -34.90
C SER A 9 22.20 31.52 -34.13
N CYS A 10 22.33 31.53 -32.81
CA CYS A 10 21.37 30.86 -31.92
C CYS A 10 20.43 31.91 -31.30
N LYS A 11 19.15 31.82 -31.64
CA LYS A 11 18.08 32.61 -31.01
C LYS A 11 17.92 32.16 -29.56
N GLU A 12 18.27 33.01 -28.61
CA GLU A 12 17.89 32.86 -27.20
C GLU A 12 16.37 32.96 -27.08
N THR A 13 15.73 31.84 -26.79
CA THR A 13 14.37 31.80 -26.27
C THR A 13 14.43 32.36 -24.85
N GLN A 14 13.91 33.59 -24.67
CA GLN A 14 13.81 34.24 -23.38
C GLN A 14 13.06 33.35 -22.39
N LEU A 15 13.79 32.82 -21.41
CA LEU A 15 13.23 32.18 -20.23
C LEU A 15 12.52 33.27 -19.41
N ASN A 16 11.20 33.13 -19.27
CA ASN A 16 10.42 33.94 -18.35
C ASN A 16 10.97 33.76 -16.93
N ALA A 17 11.62 34.81 -16.43
CA ALA A 17 11.97 34.90 -15.02
C ALA A 17 10.69 34.86 -14.19
N ILE A 18 10.57 33.85 -13.34
CA ILE A 18 9.47 33.72 -12.37
C ILE A 18 9.61 34.88 -11.38
N ASN A 19 8.71 35.86 -11.49
CA ASN A 19 8.62 36.99 -10.58
C ASN A 19 7.93 36.54 -9.27
N PRO A 20 8.59 36.60 -8.09
CA PRO A 20 8.03 36.13 -6.81
C PRO A 20 6.94 37.05 -6.22
N GLN A 21 6.40 38.00 -6.99
CA GLN A 21 5.38 38.98 -6.58
C GLN A 21 4.19 39.04 -7.56
N SER A 22 3.76 37.91 -8.13
CA SER A 22 2.65 37.89 -9.11
C SER A 22 1.28 38.23 -8.51
N TRP A 23 1.08 38.07 -7.20
CA TRP A 23 -0.18 38.36 -6.52
C TRP A 23 -0.51 39.87 -6.37
N LEU A 24 0.45 40.75 -6.66
CA LEU A 24 0.28 42.21 -6.63
C LEU A 24 0.08 42.83 -8.03
N GLN A 25 -0.04 42.03 -9.09
CA GLN A 25 -0.34 42.57 -10.41
C GLN A 25 -1.83 42.91 -10.53
N VAL A 26 -2.18 44.10 -10.06
CA VAL A 26 -3.42 44.77 -10.46
C VAL A 26 -3.29 45.09 -11.95
N GLU A 27 -3.96 44.33 -12.81
CA GLU A 27 -4.14 44.73 -14.21
C GLU A 27 -4.95 46.04 -14.24
N ARG A 28 -4.25 47.18 -14.30
CA ARG A 28 -4.88 48.44 -14.67
C ARG A 28 -5.34 48.28 -16.13
N GLY A 29 -6.65 48.15 -16.32
CA GLY A 29 -7.27 48.07 -17.63
C GLY A 29 -6.70 49.11 -18.58
N LYS A 30 -6.19 48.66 -19.73
CA LYS A 30 -5.76 49.53 -20.82
C LYS A 30 -6.98 50.25 -21.37
N ILE A 31 -7.13 51.52 -21.02
CA ILE A 31 -8.17 52.40 -21.56
C ILE A 31 -7.81 52.68 -23.03
N SER A 32 -8.57 52.10 -23.97
CA SER A 32 -8.50 52.48 -25.38
C SER A 32 -8.99 53.92 -25.53
N LYS A 33 -8.12 54.82 -26.02
CA LYS A 33 -8.53 56.16 -26.46
C LYS A 33 -9.48 56.03 -27.64
N LEU A 34 -10.72 56.50 -27.50
CA LEU A 34 -11.53 57.01 -28.62
C LEU A 34 -12.55 58.05 -28.11
N SER A 35 -12.32 59.28 -28.60
CA SER A 35 -13.24 60.41 -28.88
C SER A 35 -14.25 60.89 -27.84
N SER A 36 -14.03 62.16 -27.46
CA SER A 36 -14.89 63.09 -26.73
C SER A 36 -16.19 63.47 -27.46
N SER A 37 -17.33 63.42 -26.75
CA SER A 37 -18.24 64.58 -26.51
C SER A 37 -19.55 64.19 -25.80
N CYS A 38 -19.98 65.04 -24.86
CA CYS A 38 -21.35 65.27 -24.36
C CYS A 38 -21.90 64.48 -23.13
N THR A 39 -21.83 65.19 -21.99
CA THR A 39 -22.91 65.49 -21.00
C THR A 39 -23.70 64.40 -20.25
N THR A 40 -23.47 64.45 -18.92
CA THR A 40 -24.41 64.36 -17.77
C THR A 40 -24.95 63.03 -17.24
N THR A 41 -24.67 62.88 -15.94
CA THR A 41 -25.44 62.27 -14.83
C THR A 41 -25.46 60.75 -14.63
N SER A 42 -24.75 60.37 -13.56
CA SER A 42 -25.05 59.35 -12.55
C SER A 42 -25.39 57.93 -13.00
N SER A 43 -24.39 57.05 -12.92
CA SER A 43 -24.59 55.74 -12.32
C SER A 43 -23.33 55.34 -11.57
N SER A 44 -23.40 55.41 -10.24
CA SER A 44 -22.55 54.66 -9.33
C SER A 44 -22.63 53.18 -9.69
N ILE A 45 -21.65 52.69 -10.43
CA ILE A 45 -21.43 51.25 -10.62
C ILE A 45 -20.06 50.98 -10.00
N GLU A 46 -20.13 50.39 -8.81
CA GLU A 46 -19.12 49.55 -8.20
C GLU A 46 -18.13 48.99 -9.22
N SER A 47 -16.94 49.59 -9.27
CA SER A 47 -15.77 48.91 -9.79
C SER A 47 -15.33 47.89 -8.75
N PHE A 48 -16.08 46.79 -8.59
CA PHE A 48 -15.55 45.63 -7.92
C PHE A 48 -14.34 45.18 -8.72
N ILE A 49 -13.15 45.44 -8.17
CA ILE A 49 -11.94 44.76 -8.59
C ILE A 49 -12.27 43.28 -8.47
N LYS A 50 -12.41 42.60 -9.61
CA LYS A 50 -12.64 41.16 -9.66
C LYS A 50 -11.35 40.52 -9.20
N VAL A 51 -11.18 40.40 -7.88
CA VAL A 51 -10.04 39.71 -7.28
C VAL A 51 -10.12 38.27 -7.78
N PRO A 52 -9.10 37.76 -8.47
CA PRO A 52 -9.10 36.37 -8.88
C PRO A 52 -9.21 35.50 -7.64
N GLU A 53 -10.12 34.53 -7.66
CA GLU A 53 -10.24 33.57 -6.57
C GLU A 53 -8.89 32.89 -6.35
N PRO A 54 -8.40 32.82 -5.10
CA PRO A 54 -7.15 32.15 -4.82
C PRO A 54 -7.26 30.67 -5.24
N PRO A 55 -6.21 30.09 -5.85
CA PRO A 55 -6.26 28.69 -6.25
C PRO A 55 -6.43 27.81 -5.01
N ILE A 56 -7.33 26.82 -5.12
CA ILE A 56 -7.48 25.80 -4.09
C ILE A 56 -6.27 24.88 -4.19
N VAL A 57 -5.49 24.81 -3.12
CA VAL A 57 -4.28 23.99 -3.05
C VAL A 57 -4.49 22.91 -2.00
N PRO A 58 -4.52 21.61 -2.36
CA PRO A 58 -4.79 20.52 -1.43
C PRO A 58 -3.54 20.13 -0.60
N PHE A 59 -2.75 21.12 -0.18
CA PHE A 59 -1.61 20.91 0.71
C PHE A 59 -1.96 21.40 2.10
N PHE A 60 -1.58 20.63 3.11
CA PHE A 60 -1.77 21.01 4.50
C PHE A 60 -0.88 22.21 4.85
N LYS A 61 -1.52 23.29 5.29
CA LYS A 61 -0.87 24.57 5.63
C LYS A 61 -1.28 24.99 7.04
N PRO A 62 -0.56 24.56 8.09
CA PRO A 62 -0.84 25.00 9.45
C PRO A 62 -0.72 26.53 9.56
N VAL A 63 -1.49 27.11 10.48
CA VAL A 63 -1.45 28.56 10.73
C VAL A 63 -0.10 28.97 11.31
N ASP A 64 0.41 28.18 12.27
CA ASP A 64 1.74 28.36 12.86
C ASP A 64 2.65 27.19 12.49
N TYR A 65 3.48 27.38 11.47
CA TYR A 65 4.47 26.39 11.05
C TYR A 65 5.55 26.15 12.11
N VAL A 66 5.93 27.19 12.86
CA VAL A 66 7.04 27.10 13.82
C VAL A 66 6.61 26.25 15.00
N GLU A 67 5.42 26.51 15.55
CA GLU A 67 4.86 25.74 16.66
C GLU A 67 4.68 24.28 16.28
N VAL A 68 4.04 23.98 15.14
CA VAL A 68 3.79 22.59 14.71
C VAL A 68 5.09 21.84 14.44
N LEU A 69 6.08 22.46 13.79
CA LEU A 69 7.38 21.81 13.55
C LEU A 69 8.19 21.62 14.83
N ALA A 70 8.12 22.55 15.78
CA ALA A 70 8.76 22.40 17.09
C ALA A 70 8.15 21.24 17.87
N GLN A 71 6.81 21.13 17.86
CA GLN A 71 6.10 20.04 18.52
C GLN A 71 6.45 18.67 17.91
N ILE A 72 6.49 18.56 16.58
CA ILE A 72 6.93 17.33 15.91
C ILE A 72 8.38 16.99 16.28
N HIS A 73 9.25 17.99 16.40
CA HIS A 73 10.64 17.76 16.78
C HIS A 73 10.77 17.21 18.21
N GLU A 74 10.06 17.80 19.17
CA GLU A 74 10.03 17.32 20.56
C GLU A 74 9.45 15.90 20.68
N GLU A 75 8.40 15.61 19.91
CA GLU A 75 7.83 14.26 19.83
C GLU A 75 8.80 13.26 19.20
N LEU A 76 9.56 13.64 18.16
CA LEU A 76 10.57 12.79 17.56
C LEU A 76 11.69 12.41 18.55
N GLU A 77 12.02 13.28 19.50
CA GLU A 77 13.01 13.02 20.55
C GLU A 77 12.48 12.05 21.63
N SER A 78 11.19 12.11 21.93
CA SER A 78 10.56 11.38 23.04
C SER A 78 9.79 10.11 22.64
N CYS A 79 9.40 9.97 21.36
CA CYS A 79 8.55 8.88 20.88
C CYS A 79 9.25 7.52 20.77
N SER A 80 8.41 6.47 20.77
CA SER A 80 8.83 5.09 20.51
C SER A 80 9.29 4.92 19.05
N LEU A 81 10.05 3.85 18.76
CA LEU A 81 10.53 3.60 17.40
C LEU A 81 9.40 3.41 16.37
N GLN A 82 8.23 2.95 16.82
CA GLN A 82 7.11 2.59 15.97
C GLN A 82 6.29 3.79 15.48
N GLU A 83 6.38 4.93 16.17
CA GLU A 83 5.62 6.15 15.83
C GLU A 83 6.45 7.12 14.95
N ARG A 84 7.77 6.90 14.86
CA ARG A 84 8.70 7.82 14.20
C ARG A 84 8.41 8.01 12.71
N SER A 85 8.09 6.93 12.01
CA SER A 85 7.73 6.95 10.58
C SER A 85 6.57 7.92 10.30
N ASN A 86 5.50 7.84 11.10
CA ASN A 86 4.32 8.68 10.98
C ASN A 86 4.61 10.16 11.31
N LEU A 87 5.46 10.43 12.31
CA LEU A 87 5.89 11.80 12.60
C LEU A 87 6.69 12.42 11.45
N TYR A 88 7.57 11.63 10.81
CA TYR A 88 8.29 12.08 9.61
C TYR A 88 7.35 12.27 8.41
N LEU A 89 6.29 11.46 8.28
CA LEU A 89 5.25 11.67 7.27
C LEU A 89 4.48 12.98 7.49
N LEU A 90 4.10 13.30 8.74
CA LEU A 90 3.47 14.59 9.06
C LEU A 90 4.41 15.76 8.75
N GLN A 91 5.69 15.63 9.10
CA GLN A 91 6.71 16.62 8.77
C GLN A 91 6.85 16.82 7.24
N PHE A 92 6.80 15.72 6.48
CA PHE A 92 6.77 15.75 5.01
C PHE A 92 5.60 16.59 4.49
N GLN A 93 4.39 16.37 5.00
CA GLN A 93 3.18 17.10 4.57
C GLN A 93 3.29 18.61 4.84
N ILE A 94 3.87 19.00 5.97
CA ILE A 94 4.10 20.41 6.31
C ILE A 94 5.11 21.06 5.35
N PHE A 95 6.25 20.40 5.10
CA PHE A 95 7.25 20.92 4.15
C PHE A 95 6.71 20.99 2.72
N ARG A 96 5.83 20.06 2.33
CA ARG A 96 5.11 20.12 1.07
C ARG A 96 4.23 21.36 0.98
N GLY A 97 3.47 21.67 2.04
CA GLY A 97 2.68 22.90 2.15
C GLY A 97 3.49 24.21 2.04
N LEU A 98 4.74 24.19 2.54
CA LEU A 98 5.69 25.31 2.42
C LEU A 98 6.37 25.42 1.05
N GLY A 99 6.31 24.36 0.23
CA GLY A 99 7.08 24.28 -1.02
C GLY A 99 8.56 23.94 -0.83
N GLU A 100 8.96 23.46 0.34
CA GLU A 100 10.35 23.10 0.69
C GLU A 100 10.72 21.69 0.23
N THR A 101 10.92 21.52 -1.08
CA THR A 101 11.15 20.23 -1.74
C THR A 101 12.31 19.40 -1.15
N LYS A 102 13.41 20.06 -0.74
CA LYS A 102 14.57 19.37 -0.15
C LYS A 102 14.27 18.80 1.24
N LEU A 103 13.60 19.57 2.08
CA LEU A 103 13.24 19.16 3.43
C LEU A 103 12.15 18.10 3.39
N MET A 104 11.14 18.29 2.54
CA MET A 104 10.11 17.32 2.24
C MET A 104 10.72 15.94 1.89
N ARG A 105 11.60 15.88 0.87
CA ARG A 105 12.26 14.62 0.47
C ARG A 105 13.13 14.03 1.58
N ARG A 106 13.76 14.85 2.41
CA ARG A 106 14.56 14.38 3.55
C ARG A 106 13.66 13.72 4.62
N SER A 107 12.52 14.34 4.95
CA SER A 107 11.55 13.78 5.88
C SER A 107 11.00 12.45 5.38
N LEU A 108 10.66 12.34 4.09
CA LEU A 108 10.19 11.07 3.53
C LEU A 108 11.24 9.96 3.59
N ARG A 109 12.52 10.28 3.33
CA ARG A 109 13.63 9.32 3.53
C ARG A 109 13.79 8.91 4.98
N SER A 110 13.62 9.85 5.91
CA SER A 110 13.64 9.54 7.34
C SER A 110 12.45 8.68 7.76
N ALA A 111 11.26 8.89 7.20
CA ALA A 111 10.10 8.02 7.40
C ALA A 111 10.41 6.58 6.98
N TRP A 112 10.97 6.39 5.78
CA TRP A 112 11.38 5.07 5.29
C TRP A 112 12.45 4.41 6.17
N GLN A 113 13.50 5.14 6.57
CA GLN A 113 14.56 4.62 7.45
C GLN A 113 14.08 4.24 8.85
N LYS A 114 12.97 4.84 9.30
CA LYS A 114 12.37 4.60 10.62
C LYS A 114 11.10 3.75 10.56
N ALA A 115 10.74 3.23 9.39
CA ALA A 115 9.59 2.34 9.22
C ALA A 115 9.79 1.06 10.05
N GLY A 116 8.81 0.79 10.92
CA GLY A 116 8.81 -0.34 11.84
C GLY A 116 8.28 -1.63 11.22
N THR A 117 7.45 -1.52 10.18
CA THR A 117 6.81 -2.67 9.51
C THR A 117 7.22 -2.81 8.05
N VAL A 118 7.03 -4.01 7.49
CA VAL A 118 7.26 -4.28 6.05
C VAL A 118 6.36 -3.39 5.19
N HIS A 119 5.09 -3.27 5.55
CA HIS A 119 4.12 -2.45 4.83
C HIS A 119 4.51 -0.97 4.78
N GLU A 120 4.92 -0.37 5.90
CA GLU A 120 5.41 1.02 5.92
C GLU A 120 6.62 1.19 5.00
N ARG A 121 7.56 0.24 5.02
CA ARG A 121 8.72 0.28 4.12
C ARG A 121 8.29 0.23 2.67
N LEU A 122 7.35 -0.63 2.29
CA LEU A 122 6.82 -0.71 0.93
C LEU A 122 6.19 0.61 0.50
N VAL A 123 5.33 1.20 1.33
CA VAL A 123 4.65 2.46 1.05
C VAL A 123 5.65 3.61 0.90
N PHE A 124 6.52 3.83 1.88
CA PHE A 124 7.47 4.96 1.80
C PHE A 124 8.51 4.76 0.70
N TRP A 125 8.88 3.52 0.40
CA TRP A 125 9.77 3.22 -0.72
C TRP A 125 9.12 3.60 -2.06
N ALA A 126 7.87 3.18 -2.28
CA ALA A 126 7.11 3.54 -3.47
C ALA A 126 6.89 5.05 -3.58
N TRP A 127 6.64 5.71 -2.45
CA TRP A 127 6.51 7.17 -2.39
C TRP A 127 7.82 7.87 -2.82
N LEU A 128 8.96 7.40 -2.32
CA LEU A 128 10.27 7.92 -2.72
C LEU A 128 10.56 7.70 -4.21
N LYS A 129 10.09 6.58 -4.78
CA LYS A 129 10.18 6.31 -6.22
C LYS A 129 9.32 7.30 -7.00
N TYR A 130 8.05 7.43 -6.64
CA TYR A 130 7.09 8.35 -7.27
C TYR A 130 7.61 9.80 -7.30
N GLU A 131 8.11 10.31 -6.18
CA GLU A 131 8.70 11.66 -6.06
C GLU A 131 9.96 11.89 -6.92
N LYS A 132 10.58 10.81 -7.41
CA LYS A 132 11.78 10.84 -8.24
C LYS A 132 11.53 10.55 -9.72
N GLN A 133 10.30 10.22 -10.14
CA GLN A 133 10.01 9.91 -11.55
C GLN A 133 10.33 11.07 -12.50
N GLY A 134 10.38 12.31 -12.01
CA GLY A 134 10.87 13.48 -12.77
C GLY A 134 12.40 13.58 -12.94
N GLU A 135 13.19 12.69 -12.33
CA GLU A 135 14.66 12.67 -12.34
C GLU A 135 15.26 11.42 -13.02
N GLU A 136 14.44 10.61 -13.69
CA GLU A 136 14.81 9.30 -14.27
C GLU A 136 15.99 9.36 -15.24
N LEU A 137 16.18 10.49 -15.94
CA LEU A 137 17.34 10.74 -16.81
C LEU A 137 18.69 10.68 -16.07
N ILE A 138 18.69 10.87 -14.73
CA ILE A 138 19.88 10.78 -13.88
C ILE A 138 20.02 9.35 -13.30
N VAL A 139 18.92 8.61 -13.17
CA VAL A 139 18.91 7.24 -12.61
C VAL A 139 19.57 6.25 -13.56
N ASP A 140 19.35 6.37 -14.88
CA ASP A 140 20.06 5.56 -15.88
C ASP A 140 21.58 5.81 -15.87
N LEU A 141 21.99 7.05 -15.56
CA LEU A 141 23.40 7.41 -15.37
C LEU A 141 23.98 6.84 -14.05
N LEU A 142 23.17 6.77 -12.99
CA LEU A 142 23.56 6.28 -11.66
C LEU A 142 23.35 4.77 -11.46
N ALA A 143 22.68 4.06 -12.38
CA ALA A 143 22.52 2.60 -12.37
C ALA A 143 23.87 1.86 -12.49
N THR A 144 24.93 2.56 -12.92
CA THR A 144 26.33 2.07 -12.86
C THR A 144 26.94 2.12 -11.45
N CYS A 145 26.26 2.71 -10.47
CA CYS A 145 26.69 2.81 -9.09
C CYS A 145 25.95 1.77 -8.21
N ASN A 146 26.66 0.72 -7.79
CA ASN A 146 26.15 -0.38 -6.94
C ASN A 146 25.40 0.08 -5.67
N LYS A 147 25.67 1.30 -5.18
CA LYS A 147 24.99 1.87 -3.99
C LYS A 147 23.54 2.30 -4.28
N CYS A 148 23.22 2.72 -5.50
CA CYS A 148 21.88 3.15 -5.87
C CYS A 148 21.00 1.95 -6.24
N ALA A 149 21.54 0.93 -6.90
CA ALA A 149 20.80 -0.30 -7.23
C ALA A 149 20.28 -1.04 -5.98
N GLN A 150 21.02 -0.98 -4.86
CA GLN A 150 20.64 -1.62 -3.60
C GLN A 150 19.57 -0.83 -2.80
N GLU A 151 19.40 0.47 -3.06
CA GLU A 151 18.35 1.30 -2.42
C GLU A 151 17.00 1.22 -3.15
N PHE A 152 16.98 0.84 -4.44
CA PHE A 152 15.79 0.89 -5.31
C PHE A 152 15.44 -0.46 -5.98
N GLY A 153 15.98 -1.58 -5.51
CA GLY A 153 15.54 -2.91 -5.95
C GLY A 153 14.21 -3.33 -5.30
N PRO A 154 13.43 -4.22 -5.94
CA PRO A 154 12.25 -4.83 -5.31
C PRO A 154 12.67 -5.52 -4.01
N MET A 155 11.93 -5.25 -2.94
CA MET A 155 12.15 -5.87 -1.64
C MET A 155 11.61 -7.29 -1.67
N ASP A 156 12.40 -8.28 -1.23
CA ASP A 156 11.89 -9.62 -1.00
C ASP A 156 10.94 -9.60 0.22
N VAL A 157 9.64 -9.45 -0.05
CA VAL A 157 8.60 -9.32 0.97
C VAL A 157 8.59 -10.55 1.88
N ALA A 158 8.70 -11.75 1.31
CA ALA A 158 8.58 -13.01 2.05
C ALA A 158 9.65 -13.20 3.12
N SER A 159 10.88 -12.70 2.90
CA SER A 159 11.95 -12.79 3.90
C SER A 159 11.85 -11.73 5.02
N GLN A 160 11.04 -10.69 4.84
CA GLN A 160 10.86 -9.64 5.84
C GLN A 160 9.78 -9.98 6.87
N PHE A 161 8.89 -10.93 6.56
CA PHE A 161 7.92 -11.43 7.52
C PHE A 161 8.55 -12.49 8.43
N PRO A 162 8.32 -12.41 9.76
CA PRO A 162 8.80 -13.43 10.68
C PRO A 162 8.28 -14.80 10.27
N VAL A 163 9.16 -15.81 10.31
CA VAL A 163 8.74 -17.20 10.20
C VAL A 163 8.28 -17.62 11.58
N GLU A 164 7.02 -18.04 11.71
CA GLU A 164 6.56 -18.68 12.94
C GLU A 164 7.28 -20.02 13.12
N VAL A 165 8.44 -19.97 13.79
CA VAL A 165 9.09 -21.16 14.32
C VAL A 165 8.43 -21.43 15.66
N ASP A 166 7.26 -22.07 15.62
CA ASP A 166 6.66 -22.55 16.85
C ASP A 166 7.59 -23.62 17.42
N GLY A 167 8.19 -23.30 18.56
CA GLY A 167 8.99 -24.22 19.34
C GLY A 167 8.06 -25.30 19.84
N ALA A 168 7.98 -26.42 19.11
CA ALA A 168 7.22 -27.59 19.51
C ALA A 168 7.84 -28.21 20.78
N SER A 169 7.64 -27.57 21.94
CA SER A 169 7.57 -28.24 23.22
C SER A 169 6.11 -28.68 23.41
N GLN A 170 5.67 -29.63 22.59
CA GLN A 170 4.58 -30.48 23.01
C GLN A 170 5.16 -31.47 24.02
N GLU A 171 4.78 -31.29 25.27
CA GLU A 171 4.77 -32.39 26.24
C GLU A 171 3.98 -33.54 25.59
N THR A 172 4.70 -34.49 25.03
CA THR A 172 4.17 -35.82 24.76
C THR A 172 3.82 -36.42 26.11
N VAL A 173 2.60 -36.19 26.58
CA VAL A 173 1.97 -37.10 27.53
C VAL A 173 1.77 -38.40 26.76
N VAL A 174 2.75 -39.30 26.88
CA VAL A 174 2.62 -40.69 26.48
C VAL A 174 1.58 -41.31 27.41
N THR A 175 0.32 -41.27 27.01
CA THR A 175 -0.66 -42.22 27.52
C THR A 175 -0.31 -43.58 26.91
N ASP A 176 0.44 -44.35 27.68
CA ASP A 176 0.63 -45.77 27.45
C ASP A 176 -0.73 -46.48 27.49
N GLY A 177 -1.01 -47.27 26.45
CA GLY A 177 -2.08 -48.26 26.46
C GLY A 177 -3.36 -47.93 25.69
N GLU A 178 -3.30 -47.78 24.37
CA GLU A 178 -4.33 -48.30 23.45
C GLU A 178 -3.80 -48.29 22.01
N LYS A 179 -4.25 -49.24 21.19
CA LYS A 179 -3.75 -49.49 19.82
C LYS A 179 -4.04 -48.29 18.90
N SER A 180 -3.22 -47.23 18.97
CA SER A 180 -3.33 -46.12 18.04
C SER A 180 -3.03 -46.61 16.61
N LEU A 181 -3.99 -46.40 15.72
CA LEU A 181 -3.88 -46.74 14.31
C LEU A 181 -2.74 -45.93 13.71
N LYS A 182 -1.71 -46.61 13.19
CA LYS A 182 -0.52 -45.94 12.62
C LYS A 182 -0.88 -45.09 11.39
N ASN A 183 -1.85 -45.57 10.61
CA ASN A 183 -2.32 -44.94 9.39
C ASN A 183 -3.78 -44.52 9.52
N VAL A 184 -4.16 -43.56 8.70
CA VAL A 184 -5.55 -43.16 8.46
C VAL A 184 -5.75 -43.06 6.95
N ASN A 185 -6.92 -43.46 6.48
CA ASN A 185 -7.28 -43.39 5.09
C ASN A 185 -8.32 -42.29 4.93
N PHE A 186 -8.03 -41.32 4.07
CA PHE A 186 -8.98 -40.30 3.69
C PHE A 186 -9.58 -40.62 2.33
N TRP A 187 -10.91 -40.56 2.24
CA TRP A 187 -11.66 -40.70 1.01
C TRP A 187 -11.98 -39.31 0.43
N ILE A 188 -11.71 -39.13 -0.85
CA ILE A 188 -12.10 -37.95 -1.62
C ILE A 188 -12.81 -38.45 -2.88
N GLY A 189 -14.13 -38.38 -2.90
CA GLY A 189 -14.97 -39.10 -3.83
C GLY A 189 -14.66 -40.60 -3.77
N ASP A 190 -14.24 -41.15 -4.90
CA ASP A 190 -13.90 -42.57 -5.01
C ASP A 190 -12.40 -42.86 -4.76
N GLU A 191 -11.58 -41.83 -4.52
CA GLU A 191 -10.14 -42.00 -4.31
C GLU A 191 -9.78 -42.16 -2.83
N LYS A 192 -8.98 -43.20 -2.55
CA LYS A 192 -8.42 -43.48 -1.23
C LYS A 192 -6.98 -42.94 -1.11
N ILE A 193 -6.73 -42.13 -0.08
CA ILE A 193 -5.41 -41.56 0.22
C ILE A 193 -4.97 -42.02 1.61
N VAL A 194 -3.83 -42.70 1.66
CA VAL A 194 -3.27 -43.23 2.91
C VAL A 194 -2.28 -42.22 3.50
N CYS A 195 -2.52 -41.82 4.75
CA CYS A 195 -1.70 -40.85 5.48
C CYS A 195 -1.21 -41.44 6.79
N CYS A 196 -0.10 -40.91 7.31
CA CYS A 196 0.34 -41.22 8.67
C CYS A 196 -0.52 -40.44 9.67
N ARG A 197 -1.24 -41.14 10.55
CA ARG A 197 -2.20 -40.52 11.49
C ARG A 197 -1.55 -39.45 12.35
N GLN A 198 -0.39 -39.77 12.93
CA GLN A 198 0.34 -38.84 13.81
C GLN A 198 0.82 -37.58 13.07
N LYS A 199 1.22 -37.71 11.81
CA LYS A 199 1.74 -36.58 11.02
C LYS A 199 0.63 -35.62 10.61
N ILE A 200 -0.51 -36.14 10.16
CA ILE A 200 -1.69 -35.31 9.89
C ILE A 200 -2.21 -34.67 11.17
N ALA A 201 -2.30 -35.44 12.27
CA ALA A 201 -2.69 -34.92 13.57
C ALA A 201 -1.78 -33.78 14.06
N SER A 202 -0.51 -33.75 13.67
CA SER A 202 0.42 -32.67 14.04
C SER A 202 0.30 -31.40 13.19
N LEU A 203 -0.50 -31.40 12.12
CA LEU A 203 -0.69 -30.21 11.28
C LEU A 203 -1.48 -29.10 11.99
N SER A 204 -2.43 -29.47 12.84
CA SER A 204 -3.26 -28.51 13.57
C SER A 204 -3.96 -29.15 14.77
N ALA A 205 -4.39 -28.31 15.72
CA ALA A 205 -5.20 -28.76 16.86
C ALA A 205 -6.53 -29.42 16.44
N PRO A 206 -7.27 -28.92 15.43
CA PRO A 206 -8.44 -29.63 14.89
C PRO A 206 -8.14 -31.05 14.41
N PHE A 207 -7.08 -31.26 13.64
CA PHE A 207 -6.70 -32.60 13.19
C PHE A 207 -6.28 -33.50 14.36
N HIS A 208 -5.56 -32.94 15.34
CA HIS A 208 -5.21 -33.68 16.54
C HIS A 208 -6.44 -34.16 17.30
N ALA A 209 -7.41 -33.28 17.53
CA ALA A 209 -8.65 -33.60 18.23
C ALA A 209 -9.47 -34.65 17.46
N MET A 210 -9.62 -34.50 16.15
CA MET A 210 -10.37 -35.46 15.31
C MET A 210 -9.72 -36.85 15.31
N LEU A 211 -8.40 -36.93 15.14
CA LEU A 211 -7.71 -38.20 14.93
C LEU A 211 -7.27 -38.90 16.21
N ASN A 212 -7.02 -38.16 17.29
CA ASN A 212 -6.50 -38.71 18.54
C ASN A 212 -7.35 -38.36 19.77
N GLY A 213 -8.41 -37.56 19.59
CA GLY A 213 -9.31 -37.18 20.68
C GLY A 213 -10.50 -38.13 20.81
N TYR A 214 -11.62 -37.57 21.28
CA TYR A 214 -12.82 -38.33 21.66
C TYR A 214 -13.90 -38.39 20.57
N PHE A 215 -13.54 -38.10 19.32
CA PHE A 215 -14.44 -38.16 18.18
C PHE A 215 -14.52 -39.57 17.59
N ASN A 216 -15.58 -39.90 16.84
CA ASN A 216 -15.73 -41.23 16.22
C ASN A 216 -14.59 -41.52 15.23
N GLU A 217 -14.08 -40.49 14.59
CA GLU A 217 -12.95 -40.47 13.67
C GLU A 217 -11.63 -40.95 14.31
N SER A 218 -11.50 -40.86 15.64
CA SER A 218 -10.30 -41.38 16.32
C SER A 218 -10.26 -42.91 16.34
N LEU A 219 -11.43 -43.56 16.27
CA LEU A 219 -11.59 -45.01 16.23
C LEU A 219 -11.71 -45.57 14.81
N CYS A 220 -11.87 -44.72 13.80
CA CYS A 220 -12.08 -45.13 12.41
C CYS A 220 -10.78 -45.09 11.59
N GLU A 221 -10.50 -46.12 10.78
CA GLU A 221 -9.41 -46.10 9.81
C GLU A 221 -9.75 -45.34 8.53
N ASP A 222 -11.03 -45.28 8.16
CA ASP A 222 -11.51 -44.67 6.92
C ASP A 222 -12.37 -43.44 7.25
N ILE A 223 -11.90 -42.26 6.86
CA ILE A 223 -12.57 -40.96 7.08
C ILE A 223 -12.88 -40.35 5.72
N ASP A 224 -14.10 -39.85 5.54
CA ASP A 224 -14.50 -39.17 4.32
C ASP A 224 -14.22 -37.66 4.42
N LEU A 225 -13.50 -37.10 3.45
CA LEU A 225 -13.22 -35.66 3.33
C LEU A 225 -13.78 -35.06 2.03
N SER A 226 -14.63 -35.78 1.29
CA SER A 226 -15.14 -35.37 -0.03
C SER A 226 -15.84 -34.01 -0.04
N GLU A 227 -16.49 -33.62 1.06
CA GLU A 227 -17.21 -32.34 1.17
C GLU A 227 -16.31 -31.15 1.57
N ASN A 228 -14.99 -31.31 1.58
CA ASN A 228 -14.04 -30.28 2.03
C ASN A 228 -13.37 -29.48 0.91
N ASN A 229 -13.86 -29.55 -0.33
CA ASN A 229 -13.32 -28.81 -1.48
C ASN A 229 -11.81 -29.02 -1.68
N ILE A 230 -11.34 -30.23 -1.38
CA ILE A 230 -9.95 -30.64 -1.56
C ILE A 230 -9.90 -31.75 -2.60
N SER A 231 -9.02 -31.62 -3.57
CA SER A 231 -8.79 -32.61 -4.60
C SER A 231 -7.94 -33.78 -4.06
N PRO A 232 -7.99 -34.96 -4.70
CA PRO A 232 -7.11 -36.06 -4.34
C PRO A 232 -5.63 -35.68 -4.43
N LEU A 233 -5.26 -34.82 -5.39
CA LEU A 233 -3.90 -34.33 -5.55
C LEU A 233 -3.50 -33.36 -4.42
N GLY A 234 -4.42 -32.49 -4.00
CA GLY A 234 -4.24 -31.58 -2.87
C GLY A 234 -3.95 -32.34 -1.59
N LEU A 235 -4.78 -33.34 -1.25
CA LEU A 235 -4.57 -34.10 -0.02
C LEU A 235 -3.32 -35.00 -0.06
N ARG A 236 -2.94 -35.54 -1.23
CA ARG A 236 -1.65 -36.22 -1.39
C ARG A 236 -0.48 -35.26 -1.13
N THR A 237 -0.57 -34.02 -1.59
CA THR A 237 0.45 -32.99 -1.36
C THR A 237 0.54 -32.63 0.13
N ILE A 238 -0.61 -32.47 0.80
CA ILE A 238 -0.68 -32.23 2.26
C ILE A 238 -0.09 -33.41 3.05
N SER A 239 -0.34 -34.65 2.63
CA SER A 239 0.27 -35.84 3.23
C SER A 239 1.79 -35.78 3.16
N VAL A 240 2.35 -35.44 2.00
CA VAL A 240 3.81 -35.28 1.83
C VAL A 240 4.33 -34.13 2.69
N PHE A 241 3.62 -33.00 2.72
CA PHE A 241 3.97 -31.85 3.56
C PHE A 241 4.00 -32.23 5.05
N SER A 242 3.03 -33.01 5.54
CA SER A 242 2.96 -33.43 6.95
C SER A 242 4.20 -34.21 7.41
N VAL A 243 4.91 -34.85 6.48
CA VAL A 243 6.14 -35.60 6.76
C VAL A 243 7.39 -34.75 6.56
N THR A 244 7.42 -33.96 5.49
CA THR A 244 8.63 -33.24 5.03
C THR A 244 8.74 -31.82 5.57
N GLY A 245 7.61 -31.19 5.91
CA GLY A 245 7.50 -29.78 6.25
C GLY A 245 7.68 -28.82 5.06
N CYS A 246 7.73 -29.33 3.82
CA CYS A 246 8.02 -28.54 2.63
C CYS A 246 7.01 -28.82 1.51
N LEU A 247 6.60 -27.77 0.80
CA LEU A 247 5.78 -27.89 -0.40
C LEU A 247 6.67 -28.01 -1.64
N SER A 248 6.49 -29.09 -2.41
CA SER A 248 7.11 -29.27 -3.73
C SER A 248 6.64 -28.20 -4.72
N ASP A 249 7.24 -28.13 -5.90
CA ASP A 249 6.73 -27.26 -6.97
C ASP A 249 5.34 -27.72 -7.42
N VAL A 250 4.37 -26.88 -7.10
CA VAL A 250 2.94 -27.12 -7.20
C VAL A 250 2.36 -25.95 -7.99
N PRO A 251 1.45 -26.19 -8.94
CA PRO A 251 0.83 -25.12 -9.71
C PRO A 251 0.01 -24.17 -8.82
N PRO A 252 -0.13 -22.87 -9.18
CA PRO A 252 -0.83 -21.88 -8.37
C PRO A 252 -2.26 -22.29 -7.96
N ASP A 253 -3.05 -22.84 -8.88
CA ASP A 253 -4.43 -23.28 -8.61
C ASP A 253 -4.50 -24.30 -7.47
N LEU A 254 -3.56 -25.24 -7.46
CA LEU A 254 -3.48 -26.27 -6.42
C LEU A 254 -2.92 -25.68 -5.11
N LEU A 255 -2.04 -24.68 -5.16
CA LEU A 255 -1.60 -23.96 -3.96
C LEU A 255 -2.74 -23.18 -3.32
N LEU A 256 -3.60 -22.55 -4.12
CA LEU A 256 -4.81 -21.86 -3.64
C LEU A 256 -5.77 -22.86 -2.97
N GLU A 257 -6.02 -24.00 -3.62
CA GLU A 257 -6.83 -25.08 -3.02
C GLU A 257 -6.27 -25.53 -1.66
N ILE A 258 -4.95 -25.75 -1.57
CA ILE A 258 -4.29 -26.16 -0.32
C ILE A 258 -4.31 -25.03 0.71
N LEU A 259 -4.18 -23.76 0.31
CA LEU A 259 -4.27 -22.59 1.17
C LEU A 259 -5.64 -22.49 1.85
N VAL A 260 -6.72 -22.59 1.07
CA VAL A 260 -8.12 -22.58 1.56
C VAL A 260 -8.33 -23.73 2.55
N PHE A 261 -7.84 -24.92 2.22
CA PHE A 261 -7.88 -26.07 3.13
C PHE A 261 -7.11 -25.80 4.42
N ALA A 262 -5.88 -25.28 4.31
CA ALA A 262 -5.04 -25.00 5.47
C ALA A 262 -5.68 -23.98 6.40
N ASN A 263 -6.31 -22.94 5.86
CA ASN A 263 -7.04 -21.94 6.64
C ASN A 263 -8.28 -22.57 7.32
N LYS A 264 -9.08 -23.35 6.58
CA LYS A 264 -10.28 -24.04 7.10
C LYS A 264 -9.96 -24.98 8.27
N PHE A 265 -8.83 -25.68 8.22
CA PHE A 265 -8.40 -26.64 9.25
C PHE A 265 -7.35 -26.08 10.23
N CYS A 266 -7.10 -24.77 10.20
CA CYS A 266 -6.13 -24.06 11.05
C CYS A 266 -4.72 -24.67 11.02
N CYS A 267 -4.28 -25.12 9.84
CA CYS A 267 -2.94 -25.65 9.62
C CYS A 267 -1.95 -24.50 9.36
N GLU A 268 -1.63 -23.71 10.37
CA GLU A 268 -0.88 -22.44 10.23
C GLU A 268 0.45 -22.59 9.47
N ARG A 269 1.22 -23.65 9.76
CA ARG A 269 2.51 -23.90 9.06
C ARG A 269 2.33 -24.22 7.58
N LEU A 270 1.25 -24.92 7.23
CA LEU A 270 0.92 -25.22 5.84
C LEU A 270 0.40 -23.96 5.14
N LYS A 271 -0.41 -23.17 5.83
CA LYS A 271 -0.94 -21.89 5.35
C LYS A 271 0.18 -20.90 5.06
N ASP A 272 1.11 -20.67 5.99
CA ASP A 272 2.29 -19.81 5.80
C ASP A 272 3.17 -20.29 4.63
N ALA A 273 3.37 -21.61 4.49
CA ALA A 273 4.12 -22.16 3.36
C ALA A 273 3.43 -21.90 2.02
N CYS A 274 2.10 -21.98 1.95
CA CYS A 274 1.33 -21.64 0.75
C CYS A 274 1.39 -20.13 0.47
N ASP A 275 1.16 -19.31 1.51
CA ASP A 275 1.18 -17.85 1.46
C ASP A 275 2.51 -17.35 0.85
N ARG A 276 3.65 -17.79 1.39
CA ARG A 276 4.98 -17.41 0.88
C ARG A 276 5.25 -17.92 -0.53
N LYS A 277 4.77 -19.12 -0.88
CA LYS A 277 5.01 -19.69 -2.21
C LYS A 277 4.20 -18.96 -3.28
N LEU A 278 2.94 -18.63 -3.01
CA LEU A 278 2.12 -17.77 -3.86
C LEU A 278 2.71 -16.36 -3.93
N ALA A 279 3.20 -15.81 -2.82
CA ALA A 279 3.84 -14.49 -2.80
C ALA A 279 5.06 -14.41 -3.74
N SER A 280 5.77 -15.53 -3.93
CA SER A 280 6.91 -15.62 -4.85
C SER A 280 6.53 -15.72 -6.33
N SER A 281 5.27 -16.06 -6.64
CA SER A 281 4.76 -16.10 -8.02
C SER A 281 4.19 -14.77 -8.49
N VAL A 282 3.94 -13.80 -7.60
CA VAL A 282 3.45 -12.47 -7.97
C VAL A 282 4.55 -11.68 -8.68
N CYS A 283 4.39 -11.45 -9.98
CA CYS A 283 5.40 -10.76 -10.79
C CYS A 283 4.84 -9.58 -11.58
N THR A 284 3.59 -9.67 -12.02
CA THR A 284 2.92 -8.66 -12.84
C THR A 284 1.71 -8.09 -12.13
N LYS A 285 1.23 -6.93 -12.59
CA LYS A 285 -0.03 -6.33 -12.11
C LYS A 285 -1.21 -7.28 -12.26
N ASP A 286 -1.28 -8.05 -13.34
CA ASP A 286 -2.38 -9.00 -13.55
C ASP A 286 -2.34 -10.13 -12.52
N ASP A 287 -1.16 -10.71 -12.24
CA ASP A 287 -0.99 -11.69 -11.15
C ASP A 287 -1.42 -11.10 -9.80
N ALA A 288 -1.04 -9.85 -9.53
CA ALA A 288 -1.35 -9.16 -8.28
C ALA A 288 -2.85 -8.88 -8.13
N VAL A 289 -3.56 -8.52 -9.21
CA VAL A 289 -5.02 -8.36 -9.18
C VAL A 289 -5.71 -9.69 -8.91
N GLU A 290 -5.31 -10.76 -9.61
CA GLU A 290 -5.90 -12.09 -9.45
C GLU A 290 -5.67 -12.67 -8.04
N LEU A 291 -4.48 -12.45 -7.46
CA LEU A 291 -4.11 -13.04 -6.17
C LEU A 291 -4.48 -12.20 -4.95
N MET A 292 -4.71 -10.89 -5.10
CA MET A 292 -5.05 -10.03 -3.97
C MET A 292 -6.36 -10.42 -3.30
N GLU A 293 -7.39 -10.77 -4.08
CA GLU A 293 -8.69 -11.21 -3.54
C GLU A 293 -8.53 -12.46 -2.67
N TYR A 294 -7.84 -13.49 -3.17
CA TYR A 294 -7.51 -14.69 -2.40
C TYR A 294 -6.68 -14.38 -1.15
N ALA A 295 -5.75 -13.43 -1.25
CA ALA A 295 -4.93 -13.04 -0.11
C ALA A 295 -5.76 -12.42 1.01
N ILE A 296 -6.77 -11.62 0.65
CA ILE A 296 -7.70 -11.00 1.58
C ILE A 296 -8.67 -12.03 2.16
N GLU A 297 -9.30 -12.86 1.32
CA GLU A 297 -10.27 -13.88 1.72
C GLU A 297 -9.64 -14.91 2.67
N GLU A 298 -8.43 -15.37 2.36
CA GLU A 298 -7.72 -16.39 3.14
C GLU A 298 -6.79 -15.81 4.22
N ASN A 299 -6.88 -14.50 4.49
CA ASN A 299 -6.08 -13.81 5.51
C ASN A 299 -4.57 -14.10 5.38
N SER A 300 -4.03 -13.93 4.18
CA SER A 300 -2.65 -14.27 3.79
C SER A 300 -1.82 -12.99 3.57
N PRO A 301 -1.24 -12.43 4.64
CA PRO A 301 -0.62 -11.10 4.60
C PRO A 301 0.67 -11.04 3.78
N VAL A 302 1.41 -12.15 3.63
CA VAL A 302 2.66 -12.13 2.85
C VAL A 302 2.35 -11.96 1.36
N LEU A 303 1.38 -12.73 0.86
CA LEU A 303 0.84 -12.63 -0.50
C LEU A 303 0.23 -11.25 -0.74
N ALA A 304 -0.58 -10.75 0.19
CA ALA A 304 -1.20 -9.43 0.07
C ALA A 304 -0.13 -8.32 -0.02
N ALA A 305 0.92 -8.39 0.81
CA ALA A 305 2.02 -7.43 0.76
C ALA A 305 2.84 -7.52 -0.54
N SER A 306 3.04 -8.72 -1.11
CA SER A 306 3.65 -8.89 -2.43
C SER A 306 2.80 -8.28 -3.55
N CYS A 307 1.49 -8.49 -3.53
CA CYS A 307 0.56 -7.88 -4.49
C CYS A 307 0.57 -6.35 -4.36
N LEU A 308 0.54 -5.84 -3.11
CA LEU A 308 0.63 -4.41 -2.83
C LEU A 308 1.95 -3.82 -3.37
N GLN A 309 3.07 -4.51 -3.21
CA GLN A 309 4.36 -4.06 -3.74
C GLN A 309 4.31 -3.85 -5.25
N VAL A 310 3.70 -4.76 -6.01
CA VAL A 310 3.55 -4.61 -7.47
C VAL A 310 2.70 -3.39 -7.80
N PHE A 311 1.54 -3.23 -7.14
CA PHE A 311 0.68 -2.07 -7.39
C PHE A 311 1.38 -0.74 -7.12
N LEU A 312 2.11 -0.66 -6.00
CA LEU A 312 2.85 0.53 -5.61
C LEU A 312 4.07 0.80 -6.51
N HIS A 313 4.69 -0.25 -7.03
CA HIS A 313 5.81 -0.13 -7.96
C HIS A 313 5.40 0.50 -9.29
N GLU A 314 4.19 0.25 -9.77
CA GLU A 314 3.66 0.73 -11.04
C GLU A 314 2.92 2.08 -10.95
N LEU A 315 2.99 2.79 -9.82
CA LEU A 315 2.44 4.14 -9.73
C LEU A 315 3.14 5.10 -10.71
N PRO A 316 2.42 6.05 -11.36
CA PRO A 316 0.98 6.29 -11.24
C PRO A 316 0.10 5.38 -12.12
N ASP A 317 0.68 4.67 -13.09
CA ASP A 317 -0.04 3.93 -14.13
C ASP A 317 -1.02 2.90 -13.59
N CYS A 318 -0.67 2.29 -12.45
CA CYS A 318 -1.52 1.33 -11.75
C CYS A 318 -2.91 1.89 -11.40
N LEU A 319 -3.02 3.19 -11.08
CA LEU A 319 -4.30 3.84 -10.73
C LEU A 319 -5.17 4.17 -11.95
N ASN A 320 -4.75 3.80 -13.16
CA ASN A 320 -5.58 3.85 -14.36
C ASN A 320 -6.31 2.51 -14.60
N ASP A 321 -5.98 1.45 -13.87
CA ASP A 321 -6.68 0.17 -13.92
C ASP A 321 -7.85 0.16 -12.93
N GLU A 322 -9.08 0.02 -13.42
CA GLU A 322 -10.28 0.05 -12.59
C GLU A 322 -10.29 -1.07 -11.55
N ARG A 323 -9.74 -2.25 -11.87
CA ARG A 323 -9.67 -3.39 -10.94
C ARG A 323 -8.82 -3.05 -9.71
N VAL A 324 -7.70 -2.36 -9.93
CA VAL A 324 -6.82 -1.92 -8.83
C VAL A 324 -7.50 -0.83 -7.99
N VAL A 325 -8.19 0.11 -8.64
CA VAL A 325 -8.94 1.15 -7.94
C VAL A 325 -10.03 0.53 -7.07
N GLU A 326 -10.80 -0.44 -7.58
CA GLU A 326 -11.86 -1.13 -6.84
C GLU A 326 -11.32 -1.82 -5.58
N ILE A 327 -10.19 -2.53 -5.67
CA ILE A 327 -9.51 -3.16 -4.53
C ILE A 327 -9.26 -2.15 -3.41
N PHE A 328 -8.75 -0.95 -3.73
CA PHE A 328 -8.42 0.05 -2.71
C PHE A 328 -9.62 0.89 -2.24
N SER A 329 -10.57 1.19 -3.13
CA SER A 329 -11.70 2.07 -2.82
C SER A 329 -12.70 1.42 -1.86
N HIS A 330 -12.87 0.10 -1.93
CA HIS A 330 -13.88 -0.63 -1.16
C HIS A 330 -13.32 -1.47 -0.01
N ALA A 331 -12.01 -1.38 0.24
CA ALA A 331 -11.39 -2.13 1.32
C ALA A 331 -11.95 -1.73 2.69
N ASP A 332 -12.51 -2.69 3.42
CA ASP A 332 -12.92 -2.49 4.80
C ASP A 332 -11.72 -2.43 5.77
N ARG A 333 -11.96 -2.25 7.07
CA ARG A 333 -10.89 -2.18 8.06
C ARG A 333 -10.04 -3.46 8.14
N GLN A 334 -10.66 -4.63 8.02
CA GLN A 334 -9.96 -5.92 8.11
C GLN A 334 -9.16 -6.18 6.84
N GLN A 335 -9.73 -5.89 5.67
CA GLN A 335 -9.05 -6.03 4.38
C GLN A 335 -7.81 -5.13 4.31
N ARG A 336 -7.94 -3.85 4.75
CA ARG A 336 -6.80 -2.92 4.86
C ARG A 336 -5.72 -3.42 5.81
N LEU A 337 -6.10 -4.03 6.93
CA LEU A 337 -5.15 -4.61 7.88
C LEU A 337 -4.37 -5.79 7.26
N ILE A 338 -5.01 -6.61 6.43
CA ILE A 338 -4.34 -7.72 5.74
C ILE A 338 -3.38 -7.19 4.66
N MET A 339 -3.82 -6.23 3.86
CA MET A 339 -3.05 -5.70 2.73
C MET A 339 -1.87 -4.81 3.14
N ALA A 340 -2.11 -3.94 4.13
CA ALA A 340 -1.21 -2.84 4.46
C ALA A 340 -0.82 -2.81 5.94
N GLY A 341 -1.32 -3.73 6.77
CA GLY A 341 -1.09 -3.71 8.20
C GLY A 341 -1.42 -2.36 8.83
N GLN A 342 -0.53 -1.89 9.71
CA GLN A 342 -0.64 -0.59 10.36
C GLN A 342 -0.25 0.59 9.42
N ALA A 343 0.19 0.31 8.19
CA ALA A 343 0.57 1.34 7.22
C ALA A 343 -0.62 1.89 6.43
N SER A 344 -1.87 1.53 6.77
CA SER A 344 -3.08 1.93 6.04
C SER A 344 -3.17 3.44 5.85
N PHE A 345 -2.93 4.24 6.90
CA PHE A 345 -2.92 5.70 6.77
C PHE A 345 -1.89 6.19 5.75
N SER A 346 -0.64 5.72 5.86
CA SER A 346 0.44 6.09 4.95
C SER A 346 0.15 5.66 3.52
N LEU A 347 -0.44 4.48 3.33
CA LEU A 347 -0.87 3.96 2.03
C LEU A 347 -1.89 4.89 1.38
N TYR A 348 -3.00 5.17 2.05
CA TYR A 348 -4.03 6.04 1.49
C TYR A 348 -3.56 7.49 1.35
N CYS A 349 -2.58 7.93 2.13
CA CYS A 349 -1.97 9.25 1.98
C CYS A 349 -1.18 9.33 0.66
N LEU A 350 -0.40 8.29 0.33
CA LEU A 350 0.27 8.15 -0.97
C LEU A 350 -0.74 8.03 -2.11
N LEU A 351 -1.71 7.11 -2.02
CA LEU A 351 -2.69 6.88 -3.09
C LEU A 351 -3.51 8.14 -3.39
N SER A 352 -3.96 8.85 -2.35
CA SER A 352 -4.66 10.13 -2.49
C SER A 352 -3.77 11.19 -3.14
N GLU A 353 -2.48 11.25 -2.78
CA GLU A 353 -1.53 12.18 -3.40
C GLU A 353 -1.36 11.91 -4.90
N VAL A 354 -1.18 10.65 -5.29
CA VAL A 354 -1.06 10.27 -6.70
C VAL A 354 -2.37 10.55 -7.45
N ALA A 355 -3.51 10.19 -6.87
CA ALA A 355 -4.82 10.40 -7.48
C ALA A 355 -5.13 11.90 -7.67
N MET A 356 -4.83 12.75 -6.67
CA MET A 356 -4.96 14.20 -6.79
C MET A 356 -4.06 14.80 -7.88
N ASN A 357 -2.85 14.26 -8.07
CA ASN A 357 -1.94 14.71 -9.12
C ASN A 357 -2.41 14.27 -10.52
N LEU A 358 -3.09 13.13 -10.63
CA LEU A 358 -3.66 12.63 -11.89
C LEU A 358 -4.95 13.38 -12.27
N ASP A 359 -5.95 13.34 -11.39
CA ASP A 359 -7.21 14.06 -11.55
C ASP A 359 -7.85 14.35 -10.18
N PRO A 360 -7.72 15.58 -9.66
CA PRO A 360 -8.27 15.95 -8.36
C PRO A 360 -9.80 15.99 -8.34
N ARG A 361 -10.49 15.93 -9.48
CA ARG A 361 -11.97 15.95 -9.54
C ARG A 361 -12.58 14.58 -9.72
N SER A 362 -11.78 13.54 -9.91
CA SER A 362 -12.28 12.18 -10.12
C SER A 362 -12.91 11.59 -8.86
N ASP A 363 -13.83 10.62 -9.04
CA ASP A 363 -14.45 9.89 -7.94
C ASP A 363 -13.44 9.03 -7.18
N LYS A 364 -12.45 8.42 -7.87
CA LYS A 364 -11.38 7.67 -7.20
C LYS A 364 -10.56 8.51 -6.22
N THR A 365 -10.30 9.78 -6.53
CA THR A 365 -9.59 10.69 -5.62
C THR A 365 -10.37 10.91 -4.33
N VAL A 366 -11.70 11.11 -4.45
CA VAL A 366 -12.59 11.23 -3.30
C VAL A 366 -12.61 9.95 -2.49
N CYS A 367 -12.78 8.78 -3.13
CA CYS A 367 -12.81 7.50 -2.43
C CYS A 367 -11.51 7.22 -1.66
N PHE A 368 -10.34 7.53 -2.23
CA PHE A 368 -9.07 7.35 -1.52
C PHE A 368 -8.91 8.32 -0.34
N LEU A 369 -9.42 9.55 -0.44
CA LEU A 369 -9.43 10.51 0.66
C LEU A 369 -10.40 10.12 1.77
N GLU A 370 -11.54 9.52 1.43
CA GLU A 370 -12.46 8.93 2.41
C GLU A 370 -11.78 7.75 3.14
N GLN A 371 -11.12 6.86 2.39
CA GLN A 371 -10.33 5.78 2.98
C GLN A 371 -9.16 6.28 3.84
N LEU A 372 -8.56 7.43 3.50
CA LEU A 372 -7.53 8.09 4.30
C LEU A 372 -8.09 8.57 5.65
N ILE A 373 -9.30 9.15 5.67
CA ILE A 373 -9.98 9.55 6.91
C ILE A 373 -10.27 8.33 7.77
N GLU A 374 -10.81 7.27 7.17
CA GLU A 374 -11.12 6.01 7.86
C GLU A 374 -9.88 5.28 8.38
N SER A 375 -8.70 5.60 7.84
CA SER A 375 -7.41 5.05 8.27
C SER A 375 -6.71 5.92 9.32
N ALA A 376 -7.23 7.10 9.67
CA ALA A 376 -6.57 8.04 10.57
C ALA A 376 -6.73 7.64 12.05
N GLU A 377 -5.61 7.47 12.74
CA GLU A 377 -5.56 7.07 14.15
C GLU A 377 -5.41 8.27 15.10
N THR A 378 -4.81 9.36 14.61
CA THR A 378 -4.55 10.58 15.40
C THR A 378 -5.33 11.79 14.90
N ASP A 379 -5.52 12.78 15.77
CA ASP A 379 -6.21 14.02 15.38
C ASP A 379 -5.44 14.78 14.29
N ARG A 380 -4.11 14.75 14.29
CA ARG A 380 -3.30 15.38 13.23
C ARG A 380 -3.49 14.69 11.87
N GLN A 381 -3.54 13.37 11.85
CA GLN A 381 -3.82 12.60 10.64
C GLN A 381 -5.23 12.92 10.12
N ARG A 382 -6.22 12.99 11.03
CA ARG A 382 -7.60 13.32 10.69
C ARG A 382 -7.74 14.74 10.14
N LEU A 383 -7.06 15.71 10.75
CA LEU A 383 -7.02 17.11 10.28
C LEU A 383 -6.43 17.21 8.86
N LEU A 384 -5.32 16.52 8.60
CA LEU A 384 -4.71 16.44 7.28
C LEU A 384 -5.69 15.85 6.25
N ALA A 385 -6.30 14.72 6.59
CA ALA A 385 -7.21 14.00 5.69
C ALA A 385 -8.46 14.82 5.35
N PHE A 386 -9.11 15.43 6.37
CA PHE A 386 -10.26 16.31 6.15
C PHE A 386 -9.89 17.55 5.34
N HIS A 387 -8.73 18.16 5.60
CA HIS A 387 -8.28 19.31 4.80
C HIS A 387 -8.14 18.97 3.32
N GLN A 388 -7.51 17.82 3.01
CA GLN A 388 -7.35 17.36 1.64
C GLN A 388 -8.69 17.03 0.97
N LEU A 389 -9.58 16.31 1.68
CA LEU A 389 -10.92 16.01 1.18
C LEU A 389 -11.74 17.29 0.93
N GLY A 390 -11.78 18.21 1.89
CA GLY A 390 -12.49 19.48 1.76
C GLY A 390 -11.99 20.31 0.58
N CYS A 391 -10.67 20.36 0.35
CA CYS A 391 -10.09 21.01 -0.82
C CYS A 391 -10.57 20.36 -2.14
N VAL A 392 -10.61 19.03 -2.19
CA VAL A 392 -11.08 18.29 -3.37
C VAL A 392 -12.58 18.47 -3.61
N ARG A 393 -13.42 18.38 -2.57
CA ARG A 393 -14.86 18.63 -2.65
C ARG A 393 -15.16 20.06 -3.11
N LEU A 394 -14.40 21.04 -2.60
CA LEU A 394 -14.48 22.44 -3.06
C LEU A 394 -14.06 22.59 -4.54
N LEU A 395 -13.01 21.89 -4.99
CA LEU A 395 -12.59 21.85 -6.39
C LEU A 395 -13.66 21.22 -7.32
N ARG A 396 -14.45 20.29 -6.79
CA ARG A 396 -15.61 19.64 -7.43
C ARG A 396 -16.89 20.48 -7.36
N LYS A 397 -16.91 21.57 -6.58
CA LYS A 397 -18.08 22.43 -6.29
C LYS A 397 -19.17 21.73 -5.47
N GLU A 398 -18.78 20.78 -4.64
CA GLU A 398 -19.64 20.07 -3.70
C GLU A 398 -19.61 20.80 -2.35
N TYR A 399 -20.19 22.01 -2.32
CA TYR A 399 -20.03 22.93 -1.19
C TYR A 399 -20.58 22.37 0.13
N ASP A 400 -21.72 21.68 0.08
CA ASP A 400 -22.37 21.12 1.27
C ASP A 400 -21.57 19.97 1.91
N GLU A 401 -20.73 19.28 1.12
CA GLU A 401 -19.84 18.20 1.59
C GLU A 401 -18.42 18.71 1.93
N ALA A 402 -18.10 19.96 1.56
CA ALA A 402 -16.80 20.58 1.79
C ALA A 402 -16.74 21.38 3.11
N GLU A 403 -17.89 21.82 3.63
CA GLU A 403 -18.06 22.48 4.94
C GLU A 403 -18.02 21.45 6.08
#